data_AF-A0A974B7F6-F1
#
_entry.id   AF-A0A974B7F6-F1
#
_cell.length_a   1.000
_cell.length_b   1.000
_cell.length_c   1.000
_cell.angle_alpha   90.00
_cell.angle_beta   90.00
_cell.angle_gamma   90.00
#
_symmetry.space_group_name_H-M   'P 1'
#
loop_
_entity.id
_entity.type
_entity.pdbx_description
1 polymer ?
#
loop_
_entity_poly.entity_id
_entity_poly.type
_entity_poly.pdbx_seq_one_letter_code
_entity_poly.pdbx_strand_id
1 'polypeptide(L)'
;QERHERKRKRQEAQQLQKIQHLESFYEKPPPGLIKENETKPEDCIPDVPGNESAREFLAHAPTKGLWMPLGKEVKVMQCWRCKRYGHRTGDKECPFFIKGNQKLEQFRVAHEDPMYDIIRENKRHEKEKRIQQLKQLLEDSTSEDDSSDDSDDSDEDGSSSTSSEHKHKK
;
A
#
# COMPACT_ATOMS: atom_id res chain seq x y z
N GLN A 1 30.31 -45.23 -41.87
CA GLN A 1 29.45 -45.41 -40.68
C GLN A 1 28.59 -44.16 -40.43
N GLU A 2 29.16 -42.96 -40.42
CA GLU A 2 28.46 -41.69 -40.15
C GLU A 2 27.25 -41.37 -41.07
N ARG A 3 27.35 -41.64 -42.37
CA ARG A 3 26.24 -41.40 -43.34
C ARG A 3 25.00 -42.26 -43.06
N HIS A 4 25.21 -43.48 -42.56
CA HIS A 4 24.13 -44.40 -42.22
C HIS A 4 23.43 -43.97 -40.92
N GLU A 5 24.21 -43.45 -39.97
CA GLU A 5 23.69 -42.89 -38.71
C GLU A 5 22.89 -41.60 -38.95
N ARG A 6 23.35 -40.70 -39.82
CA ARG A 6 22.58 -39.50 -40.23
C ARG A 6 21.25 -39.86 -40.90
N LYS A 7 21.22 -40.93 -41.70
CA LYS A 7 19.99 -41.44 -42.33
C LYS A 7 19.01 -41.98 -41.28
N ARG A 8 19.51 -42.70 -40.27
CA ARG A 8 18.71 -43.21 -39.15
C ARG A 8 18.11 -42.08 -38.31
N LYS A 9 18.90 -41.07 -37.94
CA LYS A 9 18.42 -39.88 -37.20
C LYS A 9 17.33 -39.11 -37.95
N ARG A 10 17.43 -39.01 -39.28
CA ARG A 10 16.39 -38.38 -40.11
C ARG A 10 15.09 -39.18 -40.12
N GLN A 11 15.17 -40.50 -40.13
CA GLN A 11 13.99 -41.37 -40.05
C GLN A 11 13.34 -41.31 -38.67
N GLU A 12 14.15 -41.31 -37.59
CA GLU A 12 13.68 -41.13 -36.21
C GLU A 12 12.98 -39.78 -36.04
N ALA A 13 13.56 -38.68 -36.53
CA ALA A 13 12.93 -37.36 -36.48
C ALA A 13 11.60 -37.31 -37.25
N GLN A 14 11.52 -37.98 -38.41
CA GLN A 14 10.27 -38.10 -39.17
C GLN A 14 9.22 -38.94 -38.44
N GLN A 15 9.63 -39.99 -37.71
CA GLN A 15 8.71 -40.77 -36.88
C GLN A 15 8.20 -39.95 -35.70
N LEU A 16 9.07 -39.21 -35.00
CA LEU A 16 8.69 -38.32 -33.91
C LEU A 16 7.71 -37.24 -34.38
N GLN A 17 7.94 -36.62 -35.54
CA GLN A 17 7.03 -35.63 -36.10
C GLN A 17 5.64 -36.21 -36.42
N LYS A 18 5.58 -37.47 -36.89
CA LYS A 18 4.30 -38.17 -37.14
C LYS A 18 3.57 -38.49 -35.85
N ILE A 19 4.29 -38.95 -34.81
CA ILE A 19 3.71 -39.24 -33.49
C ILE A 19 3.16 -37.95 -32.87
N GLN A 20 3.94 -36.86 -32.89
CA GLN A 20 3.52 -35.56 -32.38
C GLN A 20 2.27 -35.02 -33.12
N HIS A 21 2.17 -35.24 -34.43
CA HIS A 21 0.99 -34.87 -35.20
C HIS A 21 -0.26 -35.64 -34.78
N LEU A 22 -0.12 -36.95 -34.55
CA LEU A 22 -1.23 -37.79 -34.08
C LEU A 22 -1.69 -37.40 -32.67
N GLU A 23 -0.75 -37.24 -31.74
CA GLU A 23 -1.04 -36.83 -30.35
C GLU A 23 -1.69 -35.43 -30.31
N SER A 24 -1.18 -34.50 -31.12
CA SER A 24 -1.73 -33.13 -31.13
C SER A 24 -3.09 -33.00 -31.79
N PHE A 25 -3.42 -33.85 -32.77
CA PHE A 25 -4.62 -33.69 -33.59
C PHE A 25 -5.77 -34.63 -33.20
N TYR A 26 -5.45 -35.85 -32.74
CA TYR A 26 -6.45 -36.87 -32.44
C TYR A 26 -6.58 -37.21 -30.96
N GLU A 27 -5.50 -37.11 -30.18
CA GLU A 27 -5.55 -37.43 -28.73
C GLU A 27 -5.96 -36.23 -27.89
N LYS A 28 -5.48 -35.03 -28.25
CA LYS A 28 -5.98 -33.80 -27.64
C LYS A 28 -7.40 -33.53 -28.14
N PRO A 29 -8.40 -33.49 -27.25
CA PRO A 29 -9.75 -33.17 -27.67
C PRO A 29 -9.81 -31.76 -28.27
N PRO A 30 -10.73 -31.52 -29.22
CA PRO A 30 -10.81 -30.27 -29.94
C PRO A 30 -10.95 -29.08 -28.97
N PRO A 31 -10.28 -27.95 -29.24
CA PRO A 31 -10.38 -26.75 -28.42
C PRO A 31 -11.84 -26.37 -28.19
N GLY A 32 -12.28 -26.35 -26.92
CA GLY A 32 -13.66 -26.07 -26.52
C GLY A 32 -14.53 -27.27 -26.16
N LEU A 33 -14.09 -28.52 -26.39
CA LEU A 33 -14.83 -29.73 -25.95
C LEU A 33 -14.53 -30.09 -24.49
N ILE A 34 -13.31 -29.82 -24.01
CA ILE A 34 -13.03 -29.76 -22.57
C ILE A 34 -13.30 -28.32 -22.14
N LYS A 35 -14.31 -28.13 -21.28
CA LYS A 35 -14.36 -26.93 -20.44
C LYS A 35 -13.17 -27.02 -19.49
N GLU A 36 -12.07 -26.34 -19.83
CA GLU A 36 -11.08 -26.01 -18.82
C GLU A 36 -11.83 -25.40 -17.64
N ASN A 37 -11.52 -25.86 -16.41
CA ASN A 37 -12.14 -25.30 -15.22
C ASN A 37 -11.97 -23.79 -15.30
N GLU A 38 -13.08 -23.06 -15.48
CA GLU A 38 -13.08 -21.60 -15.59
C GLU A 38 -12.30 -21.08 -14.38
N THR A 39 -11.17 -20.41 -14.63
CA THR A 39 -10.29 -19.90 -13.58
C THR A 39 -11.10 -18.93 -12.75
N LYS A 40 -11.29 -19.28 -11.48
CA LYS A 40 -12.25 -18.57 -10.65
C LYS A 40 -11.62 -17.25 -10.20
N PRO A 41 -12.40 -16.18 -10.03
CA PRO A 41 -11.86 -14.86 -9.70
C PRO A 41 -11.08 -14.84 -8.38
N GLU A 42 -11.36 -15.75 -7.45
CA GLU A 42 -10.66 -15.93 -6.19
C GLU A 42 -9.23 -16.48 -6.33
N ASP A 43 -8.92 -17.21 -7.41
CA ASP A 43 -7.62 -17.85 -7.64
C ASP A 43 -6.50 -16.82 -7.93
N CYS A 44 -6.87 -15.60 -8.30
CA CYS A 44 -5.97 -14.47 -8.48
C CYS A 44 -5.41 -13.90 -7.16
N ILE A 45 -5.95 -14.32 -6.01
CA ILE A 45 -5.59 -13.78 -4.69
C ILE A 45 -4.77 -14.81 -3.90
N PRO A 46 -3.48 -14.53 -3.59
CA PRO A 46 -2.60 -15.45 -2.84
C PRO A 46 -3.08 -15.76 -1.42
N ASP A 47 -2.83 -16.99 -0.95
CA ASP A 47 -3.19 -17.48 0.39
C ASP A 47 -2.26 -16.96 1.49
N VAL A 48 -2.42 -15.68 1.79
CA VAL A 48 -1.69 -14.98 2.85
C VAL A 48 -2.68 -14.37 3.86
N PRO A 49 -2.33 -14.33 5.16
CA PRO A 49 -3.22 -13.81 6.19
C PRO A 49 -3.59 -12.34 5.90
N GLY A 50 -4.88 -12.04 5.92
CA GLY A 50 -5.43 -10.71 5.63
C GLY A 50 -6.02 -10.53 4.22
N ASN A 51 -5.87 -11.51 3.32
CA ASN A 51 -6.58 -11.56 2.03
C ASN A 51 -7.77 -12.52 2.01
N GLU A 52 -7.98 -13.28 3.08
CA GLU A 52 -9.04 -14.27 3.25
C GLU A 52 -10.43 -13.68 2.99
N SER A 53 -10.71 -12.49 3.52
CA SER A 53 -11.99 -11.81 3.35
C SER A 53 -12.31 -11.49 1.88
N ALA A 54 -11.31 -11.13 1.08
CA ALA A 54 -11.49 -10.86 -0.33
C ALA A 54 -11.72 -12.16 -1.13
N ARG A 55 -11.04 -13.23 -0.75
CA ARG A 55 -11.21 -14.56 -1.37
C ARG A 55 -12.58 -15.13 -1.06
N GLU A 56 -12.98 -15.11 0.21
CA GLU A 56 -14.26 -15.62 0.68
C GLU A 56 -15.42 -14.86 0.05
N PHE A 57 -15.29 -13.54 -0.11
CA PHE A 57 -16.29 -12.74 -0.82
C PHE A 57 -16.41 -13.14 -2.29
N LEU A 58 -15.30 -13.30 -3.01
CA LEU A 58 -15.33 -13.68 -4.44
C LEU A 58 -15.80 -15.12 -4.66
N ALA A 59 -15.48 -16.04 -3.76
CA ALA A 59 -15.92 -17.43 -3.82
C ALA A 59 -17.43 -17.59 -3.64
N HIS A 60 -18.05 -16.71 -2.83
CA HIS A 60 -19.50 -16.68 -2.60
C HIS A 60 -20.23 -15.70 -3.51
N ALA A 61 -19.49 -14.85 -4.23
CA ALA A 61 -20.08 -13.88 -5.13
C ALA A 61 -20.64 -14.59 -6.37
N PRO A 62 -21.86 -14.25 -6.80
CA PRO A 62 -22.38 -14.66 -8.09
C PRO A 62 -21.40 -14.23 -9.20
N THR A 63 -20.96 -15.19 -10.02
CA THR A 63 -19.98 -14.97 -11.10
C THR A 63 -20.51 -14.11 -12.25
N LYS A 64 -21.82 -13.86 -12.31
CA LYS A 64 -22.49 -13.04 -13.33
C LYS A 64 -23.22 -11.86 -12.70
N GLY A 65 -22.60 -10.69 -12.74
CA GLY A 65 -23.23 -9.40 -12.38
C GLY A 65 -22.51 -8.62 -11.27
N LEU A 66 -22.81 -7.32 -11.18
CA LEU A 66 -22.36 -6.41 -10.13
C LEU A 66 -23.11 -6.74 -8.82
N TRP A 67 -22.70 -7.78 -8.11
CA TRP A 67 -23.30 -8.17 -6.85
C TRP A 67 -22.81 -7.26 -5.72
N MET A 68 -23.68 -6.35 -5.27
CA MET A 68 -23.49 -5.55 -4.06
C MET A 68 -24.69 -5.75 -3.11
N PRO A 69 -24.79 -6.90 -2.40
CA PRO A 69 -25.92 -7.14 -1.50
C PRO A 69 -25.87 -6.23 -0.25
N LEU A 70 -24.70 -5.66 0.08
CA LEU A 70 -24.46 -4.88 1.30
C LEU A 70 -23.58 -3.63 1.04
N GLY A 71 -23.45 -3.19 -0.22
CA GLY A 71 -22.59 -2.06 -0.61
C GLY A 71 -21.07 -2.29 -0.45
N LYS A 72 -20.64 -3.51 -0.11
CA LYS A 72 -19.23 -3.91 -0.09
C LYS A 72 -18.80 -4.35 -1.49
N GLU A 73 -17.99 -3.54 -2.15
CA GLU A 73 -17.35 -3.85 -3.43
C GLU A 73 -15.96 -4.44 -3.17
N VAL A 74 -15.74 -5.71 -3.49
CA VAL A 74 -14.41 -6.35 -3.40
C VAL A 74 -13.80 -6.41 -4.79
N LYS A 75 -12.68 -5.71 -4.98
CA LYS A 75 -11.94 -5.67 -6.25
C LYS A 75 -10.81 -6.71 -6.25
N VAL A 76 -10.62 -7.40 -7.38
CA VAL A 76 -9.46 -8.29 -7.62
C VAL A 76 -8.20 -7.47 -7.94
N MET A 77 -7.92 -6.45 -7.12
CA MET A 77 -6.77 -5.58 -7.28
C MET A 77 -6.02 -5.49 -5.95
N GLN A 78 -4.69 -5.46 -6.04
CA GLN A 78 -3.82 -5.26 -4.89
C GLN A 78 -3.65 -3.77 -4.61
N CYS A 79 -3.91 -3.38 -3.36
CA CYS A 79 -3.62 -2.03 -2.88
C CYS A 79 -2.11 -1.81 -2.76
N TRP A 80 -1.59 -0.71 -3.30
CA TRP A 80 -0.14 -0.46 -3.29
C TRP A 80 0.40 -0.10 -1.90
N ARG A 81 -0.43 0.55 -1.06
CA ARG A 81 -0.05 0.99 0.30
C ARG A 81 0.00 -0.17 1.31
N CYS A 82 -0.99 -1.06 1.29
CA CYS A 82 -1.13 -2.14 2.27
C CYS A 82 -0.86 -3.54 1.73
N LYS A 83 -0.65 -3.67 0.41
CA LYS A 83 -0.41 -4.92 -0.32
C LYS A 83 -1.51 -5.99 -0.19
N ARG A 84 -2.65 -5.64 0.41
CA ARG A 84 -3.83 -6.50 0.47
C ARG A 84 -4.69 -6.36 -0.78
N TYR A 85 -5.36 -7.45 -1.14
CA TYR A 85 -6.35 -7.47 -2.21
C TYR A 85 -7.71 -7.01 -1.69
N GLY A 86 -8.64 -6.73 -2.61
CA GLY A 86 -10.03 -6.37 -2.29
C GLY A 86 -10.36 -4.89 -2.36
N HIS A 87 -9.37 -3.99 -2.40
CA HIS A 87 -9.59 -2.54 -2.43
C HIS A 87 -8.46 -1.78 -3.15
N ARG A 88 -8.74 -0.53 -3.55
CA ARG A 88 -7.77 0.40 -4.15
C ARG A 88 -7.10 1.25 -3.09
N THR A 89 -5.97 1.85 -3.45
CA THR A 89 -5.16 2.71 -2.57
C THR A 89 -5.93 3.90 -1.98
N GLY A 90 -6.99 4.37 -2.64
CA GLY A 90 -7.84 5.49 -2.19
C GLY A 90 -9.15 5.08 -1.53
N ASP A 91 -9.41 3.78 -1.34
CA ASP A 91 -10.65 3.32 -0.71
C ASP A 91 -10.56 3.44 0.81
N LYS A 92 -11.69 3.74 1.47
CA LYS A 92 -11.78 3.87 2.94
C LYS A 92 -11.46 2.56 3.66
N GLU A 93 -11.62 1.43 2.96
CA GLU A 93 -11.28 0.09 3.43
C GLU A 93 -9.76 -0.12 3.64
N CYS A 94 -8.91 0.72 3.02
CA CYS A 94 -7.48 0.66 3.23
C CYS A 94 -7.12 1.11 4.64
N PRO A 95 -6.46 0.29 5.48
CA PRO A 95 -6.14 0.72 6.85
C PRO A 95 -5.11 1.84 6.93
N PHE A 96 -4.42 2.11 5.83
CA PHE A 96 -3.54 3.26 5.66
C PHE A 96 -4.24 4.47 5.00
N PHE A 97 -5.57 4.45 4.87
CA PHE A 97 -6.35 5.58 4.37
C PHE A 97 -6.42 6.70 5.42
N ILE A 98 -6.84 6.39 6.64
CA ILE A 98 -6.96 7.37 7.74
C ILE A 98 -5.64 7.54 8.47
N LYS A 99 -4.96 6.42 8.79
CA LYS A 99 -3.76 6.42 9.63
C LYS A 99 -2.47 6.71 8.87
N GLY A 100 -2.50 6.64 7.53
CA GLY A 100 -1.31 6.66 6.69
C GLY A 100 -0.37 5.48 6.95
N ASN A 101 0.60 5.24 6.07
CA ASN A 101 1.67 4.25 6.29
C ASN A 101 2.92 4.95 6.82
N GLN A 102 2.82 5.54 8.02
CA GLN A 102 3.82 6.48 8.53
C GLN A 102 5.23 5.87 8.62
N LYS A 103 5.35 4.59 9.00
CA LYS A 103 6.67 3.92 9.12
C LYS A 103 7.34 3.72 7.76
N LEU A 104 6.57 3.25 6.78
CA LEU A 104 7.09 2.99 5.43
C LEU A 104 7.38 4.31 4.72
N GLU A 105 6.55 5.34 4.94
CA GLU A 105 6.80 6.69 4.43
C GLU A 105 8.02 7.34 5.07
N GLN A 106 8.23 7.18 6.38
CA GLN A 106 9.44 7.66 7.06
C GLN A 106 10.72 7.01 6.51
N PHE A 107 10.69 5.69 6.28
CA PHE A 107 11.83 4.98 5.69
C PHE A 107 12.12 5.49 4.27
N ARG A 108 11.06 5.68 3.49
CA ARG A 108 11.14 6.17 2.12
C ARG A 108 11.70 7.59 2.06
N VAL A 109 11.16 8.51 2.85
CA VAL A 109 11.67 9.88 2.98
C VAL A 109 13.13 9.87 3.44
N ALA A 110 13.50 9.03 4.41
CA ALA A 110 14.88 8.99 4.91
C ALA A 110 15.91 8.54 3.87
N HIS A 111 15.51 7.70 2.90
CA HIS A 111 16.42 7.11 1.91
C HIS A 111 16.34 7.78 0.53
N GLU A 112 15.18 8.35 0.17
CA GLU A 112 14.94 8.99 -1.13
C GLU A 112 15.21 10.49 -1.12
N ASP A 113 15.19 11.15 0.05
CA ASP A 113 15.40 12.60 0.18
C ASP A 113 16.87 12.93 0.53
N PRO A 114 17.65 13.51 -0.38
CA PRO A 114 19.03 13.92 -0.12
C PRO A 114 19.17 15.02 0.94
N MET A 115 18.10 15.77 1.20
CA MET A 115 18.07 16.84 2.21
C MET A 115 17.67 16.36 3.60
N TYR A 116 17.33 15.09 3.75
CA TYR A 116 16.75 14.57 4.98
C TYR A 116 17.63 14.79 6.21
N ASP A 117 18.94 14.56 6.10
CA ASP A 117 19.87 14.74 7.22
C ASP A 117 20.03 16.23 7.60
N ILE A 118 20.06 17.13 6.62
CA ILE A 118 20.14 18.58 6.85
C ILE A 118 18.87 19.10 7.55
N ILE A 119 17.70 18.65 7.10
CA ILE A 119 16.41 19.03 7.72
C ILE A 119 16.33 18.48 9.15
N ARG A 120 16.80 17.26 9.37
CA ARG A 120 16.84 16.62 10.69
C ARG A 120 17.77 17.37 11.64
N GLU A 121 18.94 17.78 11.19
CA GLU A 121 19.91 18.55 11.97
C GLU A 121 19.39 19.95 12.31
N ASN A 122 18.81 20.66 11.34
CA ASN A 122 18.18 21.96 11.57
C ASN A 122 17.07 21.89 12.63
N LYS A 123 16.21 20.86 12.56
CA LYS A 123 15.18 20.64 13.60
C LYS A 123 15.76 20.34 14.97
N ARG A 124 16.94 19.72 15.06
CA ARG A 124 17.62 19.48 16.34
C ARG A 124 18.17 20.79 16.90
N HIS A 125 18.85 21.57 16.08
CA HIS A 125 19.38 22.88 16.48
C HIS A 125 18.28 23.87 16.89
N GLU A 126 17.15 23.88 16.19
CA GLU A 126 16.01 24.74 16.57
C GLU A 126 15.46 24.36 17.95
N LYS A 127 15.35 23.06 18.25
CA LYS A 127 14.95 22.57 19.57
C LYS A 127 15.97 22.96 20.65
N GLU A 128 17.26 22.81 20.36
CA GLU A 128 18.33 23.20 21.29
C GLU A 128 18.29 24.69 21.61
N LYS A 129 18.12 25.55 20.59
CA LYS A 129 17.95 27.00 20.78
C LYS A 129 16.72 27.32 21.62
N ARG A 130 15.59 26.67 21.36
CA ARG A 130 14.36 26.84 22.15
C ARG A 130 14.54 26.40 23.60
N ILE A 131 15.24 25.30 23.83
CA ILE A 131 15.58 24.84 25.19
C ILE A 131 16.49 25.84 25.89
N GLN A 132 17.48 26.40 25.19
CA GLN A 132 18.37 27.42 25.75
C GLN A 132 17.61 28.70 26.14
N GLN A 133 16.70 29.16 25.27
CA GLN A 133 15.82 30.30 25.57
C GLN A 133 14.93 30.04 26.80
N LEU A 134 14.32 28.85 26.88
CA LEU A 134 13.49 28.46 28.03
C LEU A 134 14.29 28.38 29.32
N LYS A 135 15.52 27.87 29.26
CA LYS A 135 16.43 27.84 30.43
C LYS A 135 16.77 29.24 30.91
N GLN A 136 17.07 30.16 29.99
CA GLN A 136 17.38 31.53 30.34
C GLN A 136 16.19 32.23 31.01
N LEU A 137 14.98 32.08 30.47
CA LEU A 137 13.76 32.61 31.10
C LEU A 137 13.54 32.05 32.51
N LEU A 138 13.79 30.76 32.72
CA LEU A 138 13.69 30.14 34.04
C LEU A 138 14.76 30.68 35.01
N GLU A 139 15.99 30.87 34.55
CA GLU A 139 17.10 31.36 35.37
C GLU A 139 16.88 32.82 35.79
N ASP A 140 16.42 33.67 34.85
CA ASP A 140 16.08 35.07 35.11
C ASP A 140 14.94 35.19 36.14
N SER A 141 13.85 34.39 36.00
CA SER A 141 12.73 34.38 36.96
C SER A 141 13.08 33.83 38.35
N THR A 142 14.15 33.05 38.51
CA THR A 142 14.60 32.54 39.83
C THR A 142 15.65 33.42 40.49
N SER A 143 16.21 34.40 39.76
CA SER A 143 17.21 35.33 40.28
C SER A 143 16.61 36.59 40.93
N GLU A 144 15.29 36.78 40.79
CA GLU A 144 14.52 37.88 41.36
C GLU A 144 13.59 37.37 42.47
N ASP A 145 14.18 36.89 43.57
CA ASP A 145 13.49 36.65 44.84
C ASP A 145 14.34 37.20 45.99
N ASP A 146 14.42 38.54 46.05
CA ASP A 146 14.48 39.31 47.29
C ASP A 146 14.07 40.77 47.00
N SER A 147 12.80 41.00 46.64
CA SER A 147 12.10 42.25 46.92
C SER A 147 10.61 42.07 46.72
N SER A 148 9.89 41.97 47.83
CA SER A 148 8.45 42.12 47.90
C SER A 148 8.02 43.47 47.31
N ASP A 149 7.03 43.49 46.42
CA ASP A 149 6.02 44.56 46.39
C ASP A 149 4.73 44.06 45.74
N ASP A 150 3.66 44.10 46.53
CA ASP A 150 2.29 43.89 46.12
C ASP A 150 1.85 45.04 45.19
N SER A 151 1.29 44.73 44.02
CA SER A 151 0.45 45.67 43.29
C SER A 151 -0.56 44.93 42.43
N ASP A 152 -1.81 45.03 42.90
CA ASP A 152 -3.07 44.73 42.24
C ASP A 152 -3.28 45.75 41.10
N ASP A 153 -3.51 45.30 39.87
CA ASP A 153 -4.28 46.08 38.92
C ASP A 153 -4.96 45.17 37.88
N SER A 154 -6.20 45.51 37.60
CA SER A 154 -7.14 44.77 36.77
C SER A 154 -7.12 45.32 35.33
N ASP A 155 -7.77 44.56 34.45
CA ASP A 155 -8.50 45.03 33.25
C ASP A 155 -8.10 44.45 31.88
N GLU A 156 -8.99 43.55 31.44
CA GLU A 156 -9.79 43.61 30.22
C GLU A 156 -9.18 43.37 28.81
N ASP A 157 -9.80 42.35 28.19
CA ASP A 157 -10.32 42.27 26.82
C ASP A 157 -9.37 42.11 25.61
N GLY A 158 -9.51 40.94 24.95
CA GLY A 158 -9.99 40.98 23.57
C GLY A 158 -9.07 40.52 22.45
N SER A 159 -9.55 39.48 21.74
CA SER A 159 -9.30 39.13 20.32
C SER A 159 -8.01 38.31 20.02
N SER A 160 -7.99 37.32 19.12
CA SER A 160 -8.98 36.79 18.18
C SER A 160 -8.57 35.35 17.78
N SER A 161 -9.53 34.43 17.84
CA SER A 161 -9.41 33.07 17.31
C SER A 161 -9.66 33.08 15.80
N THR A 162 -8.64 32.80 14.99
CA THR A 162 -8.79 32.61 13.54
C THR A 162 -9.17 31.16 13.22
N SER A 163 -10.47 30.89 13.17
CA SER A 163 -11.02 29.65 12.61
C SER A 163 -10.88 29.67 11.08
N SER A 164 -10.08 28.75 10.54
CA SER A 164 -9.92 28.56 9.10
C SER A 164 -10.98 27.59 8.58
N GLU A 165 -12.05 28.10 7.96
CA GLU A 165 -13.08 27.29 7.30
C GLU A 165 -12.54 26.71 5.97
N HIS A 166 -12.48 25.38 5.91
CA HIS A 166 -12.23 24.62 4.68
C HIS A 166 -13.50 24.59 3.81
N LYS A 167 -13.44 25.24 2.64
CA LYS A 167 -14.45 25.09 1.58
C LYS A 167 -14.35 23.71 0.92
N HIS A 168 -15.39 22.89 1.07
CA HIS A 168 -15.64 21.72 0.22
C HIS A 168 -16.14 22.19 -1.16
N LYS A 169 -15.45 21.79 -2.23
CA LYS A 169 -15.93 21.94 -3.61
C LYS A 169 -16.64 20.65 -4.03
N LYS A 170 -17.87 20.82 -4.52
CA LYS A 170 -18.72 19.83 -5.18
C LYS A 170 -18.04 19.19 -6.37
#